data_AF-A0A921LDY0-F1
#
_entry.id   AF-A0A921LDY0-F1
#
_cell.length_a   1.000
_cell.length_b   1.000
_cell.length_c   1.000
_cell.angle_alpha   90.00
_cell.angle_beta   90.00
_cell.angle_gamma   90.00
#
_symmetry.space_group_name_H-M   'P 1'
#
loop_
_entity.id
_entity.type
_entity.pdbx_description
1 polymer ?
#
loop_
_entity_poly.entity_id
_entity_poly.type
_entity_poly.pdbx_seq_one_letter_code
_entity_poly.pdbx_strand_id
1 'polypeptide(L)'
;MGSVTTWHTFEYCLDYFRYFMPSSGSLTTDGDYMASIVRESGHDWDDFFIFAASGTEDFAYSSFRRQIQAMEDVEDVFRTADNEAEGNLWFLVQEGGTHSGEYAFQYFYNGMCWIWK
;
A
#
# COMPACT_ATOMS: atom_id res chain seq x y z
N MET A 1 -10.86 -1.77 8.29
CA MET A 1 -11.56 -0.57 7.78
C MET A 1 -10.62 0.60 7.52
N GLY A 2 -9.72 0.98 8.43
CA GLY A 2 -8.78 2.10 8.20
C GLY A 2 -7.98 2.00 6.89
N SER A 3 -7.56 0.80 6.50
CA SER A 3 -6.88 0.57 5.21
C SER A 3 -7.71 0.96 3.99
N VAL A 4 -9.02 0.67 4.00
CA VAL A 4 -9.92 1.08 2.90
C VAL A 4 -10.05 2.60 2.86
N THR A 5 -10.08 3.25 4.02
CA THR A 5 -10.00 4.72 4.09
C THR A 5 -8.69 5.24 3.51
N THR A 6 -7.55 4.63 3.81
CA THR A 6 -6.25 4.99 3.21
C THR A 6 -6.28 4.87 1.68
N TRP A 7 -6.90 3.84 1.12
CA TRP A 7 -7.05 3.70 -0.33
C TRP A 7 -7.94 4.78 -0.94
N HIS A 8 -9.02 5.19 -0.28
CA HIS A 8 -9.80 6.34 -0.74
C HIS A 8 -9.05 7.67 -0.55
N THR A 9 -8.18 7.79 0.46
CA THR A 9 -7.27 8.94 0.55
C THR A 9 -6.28 8.95 -0.62
N PHE A 10 -5.78 7.79 -1.03
CA PHE A 10 -4.97 7.66 -2.24
C PHE A 10 -5.76 8.04 -3.49
N GLU A 11 -7.04 7.63 -3.58
CA GLU A 11 -7.91 7.95 -4.71
C GLU A 11 -8.18 9.44 -4.88
N TYR A 12 -8.37 10.17 -3.77
CA TYR A 12 -8.91 11.53 -3.82
C TYR A 12 -7.96 12.63 -3.29
N CYS A 13 -6.80 12.28 -2.75
CA CYS A 13 -5.95 13.23 -2.03
C CYS A 13 -4.44 13.09 -2.32
N LEU A 14 -4.05 12.65 -3.52
CA LEU A 14 -2.63 12.61 -3.92
C LEU A 14 -1.95 13.97 -3.82
N ASP A 15 -2.66 15.06 -4.10
CA ASP A 15 -2.15 16.44 -3.94
C ASP A 15 -1.72 16.78 -2.50
N TYR A 16 -2.21 16.04 -1.49
CA TYR A 16 -2.03 16.36 -0.07
C TYR A 16 -1.15 15.37 0.68
N PHE A 17 -1.00 14.15 0.17
CA PHE A 17 -0.29 13.09 0.86
C PHE A 17 0.69 12.39 -0.08
N ARG A 18 1.95 12.35 0.35
CA ARG A 18 3.01 11.58 -0.31
C ARG A 18 3.04 10.11 0.13
N TYR A 19 2.83 9.84 1.43
CA TYR A 19 3.03 8.51 2.01
C TYR A 19 1.70 7.87 2.41
N PHE A 20 1.51 6.61 2.01
CA PHE A 20 0.32 5.82 2.32
C PHE A 20 0.72 4.52 3.01
N MET A 21 0.09 4.21 4.15
CA MET A 21 0.37 2.99 4.94
C MET A 21 -0.86 2.11 5.12
N PRO A 22 -1.43 1.52 4.04
CA PRO A 22 -2.57 0.63 4.15
C PRO A 22 -2.16 -0.70 4.81
N SER A 23 -2.97 -1.20 5.75
CA SER A 23 -2.73 -2.50 6.37
C SER A 23 -3.97 -3.37 6.49
N SER A 24 -3.92 -4.58 5.95
CA SER A 24 -4.98 -5.59 6.06
C SER A 24 -6.39 -5.10 5.65
N GLY A 25 -6.49 -4.47 4.47
CA GLY A 25 -7.78 -4.17 3.86
C GLY A 25 -7.65 -3.65 2.43
N SER A 26 -8.35 -4.29 1.50
CA SER A 26 -8.32 -3.98 0.06
C SER A 26 -9.50 -3.10 -0.36
N LEU A 27 -9.28 -2.22 -1.34
CA LEU A 27 -10.29 -1.47 -2.08
C LEU A 27 -10.82 -2.26 -3.28
N THR A 28 -9.91 -2.80 -4.09
CA THR A 28 -10.21 -3.51 -5.34
C THR A 28 -9.15 -4.59 -5.60
N THR A 29 -9.29 -5.40 -6.66
CA THR A 29 -8.21 -6.25 -7.19
C THR A 29 -7.89 -5.91 -8.64
N ASP A 30 -8.25 -4.71 -9.06
CA ASP A 30 -8.03 -4.18 -10.40
C ASP A 30 -6.83 -3.22 -10.37
N GLY A 31 -5.70 -3.68 -10.87
CA GLY A 31 -4.46 -2.91 -10.94
C GLY A 31 -4.55 -1.72 -11.89
N ASP A 32 -5.28 -1.88 -13.00
CA ASP A 32 -5.47 -0.81 -13.99
C ASP A 32 -6.31 0.34 -13.41
N TYR A 33 -7.31 0.03 -12.58
CA TYR A 33 -8.05 1.05 -11.84
C TYR A 33 -7.16 1.76 -10.81
N MET A 34 -6.31 1.03 -10.07
CA MET A 34 -5.37 1.68 -9.14
C MET A 34 -4.38 2.59 -9.89
N ALA A 35 -3.94 2.17 -11.08
CA ALA A 35 -3.06 2.95 -11.94
C ALA A 35 -3.76 4.16 -12.58
N SER A 36 -5.05 4.04 -12.91
CA SER A 36 -5.82 5.15 -13.48
C SER A 36 -5.95 6.31 -12.51
N ILE A 37 -6.06 6.05 -11.20
CA ILE A 37 -6.02 7.06 -10.14
C ILE A 37 -4.78 7.97 -10.30
N VAL A 38 -3.60 7.36 -10.42
CA VAL A 38 -2.34 8.11 -10.56
C VAL A 38 -2.30 8.85 -11.90
N ARG A 39 -2.56 8.15 -13.00
CA ARG A 39 -2.51 8.71 -14.36
C ARG A 39 -3.46 9.90 -14.54
N GLU A 40 -4.63 9.87 -13.91
CA GLU A 40 -5.62 10.95 -13.98
C GLU A 40 -5.34 12.09 -13.01
N SER A 41 -4.57 11.84 -11.94
CA SER A 41 -4.19 12.86 -10.95
C SER A 41 -3.10 13.81 -11.43
N GLY A 42 -2.36 13.47 -12.49
CA GLY A 42 -1.21 14.24 -12.98
C GLY A 42 0.09 14.02 -12.20
N HIS A 43 0.12 13.06 -11.28
CA HIS A 43 1.32 12.60 -10.57
C HIS A 43 2.04 11.51 -11.37
N ASP A 44 3.34 11.36 -11.10
CA ASP A 44 4.17 10.27 -11.61
C ASP A 44 4.52 9.27 -10.48
N TRP A 45 5.17 8.16 -10.82
CA TRP A 45 5.47 7.08 -9.87
C TRP A 45 6.31 7.55 -8.67
N ASP A 46 7.14 8.59 -8.80
CA ASP A 46 8.04 9.10 -7.75
C ASP A 46 7.43 10.22 -6.87
N ASP A 47 6.17 10.59 -7.11
CA ASP A 47 5.44 11.60 -6.32
C ASP A 47 4.83 11.04 -5.03
N PHE A 48 4.68 9.73 -4.92
CA PHE A 48 4.10 9.05 -3.76
C PHE A 48 4.85 7.78 -3.39
N PHE A 49 4.56 7.24 -2.20
CA PHE A 49 5.05 5.93 -1.78
C PHE A 49 3.99 5.19 -0.95
N ILE A 50 3.83 3.89 -1.23
CA ILE A 50 2.91 2.99 -0.55
C ILE A 50 3.70 1.95 0.24
N PHE A 51 3.61 2.01 1.57
CA PHE A 51 4.07 0.96 2.47
C PHE A 51 2.86 0.12 2.89
N ALA A 52 2.58 -0.95 2.15
CA ALA A 52 1.51 -1.88 2.46
C ALA A 52 1.97 -2.91 3.50
N ALA A 53 1.07 -3.37 4.37
CA ALA A 53 1.39 -4.42 5.33
C ALA A 53 0.22 -5.38 5.62
N SER A 54 0.50 -6.66 5.83
CA SER A 54 -0.49 -7.63 6.32
C SER A 54 0.20 -8.86 6.92
N GLY A 55 -0.56 -9.74 7.57
CA GLY A 55 -0.06 -10.97 8.17
C GLY A 55 -0.61 -12.21 7.48
N THR A 56 0.14 -13.31 7.45
CA THR A 56 -0.25 -14.53 6.70
C THR A 56 -1.51 -15.21 7.26
N GLU A 57 -1.82 -15.01 8.54
CA GLU A 57 -2.98 -15.56 9.24
C GLU A 57 -4.10 -14.52 9.46
N ASP A 58 -4.00 -13.37 8.79
CA ASP A 58 -5.05 -12.34 8.77
C ASP A 58 -6.13 -12.75 7.74
N PHE A 59 -7.41 -12.72 8.14
CA PHE A 59 -8.51 -13.07 7.22
C PHE A 59 -8.55 -12.17 5.96
N ALA A 60 -8.04 -10.95 6.04
CA ALA A 60 -7.98 -10.00 4.94
C ALA A 60 -6.76 -10.23 4.01
N TYR A 61 -5.80 -11.06 4.42
CA TYR A 61 -4.52 -11.25 3.70
C TYR A 61 -4.74 -11.64 2.25
N SER A 62 -5.60 -12.62 2.00
CA SER A 62 -5.79 -13.16 0.65
C SER A 62 -6.32 -12.11 -0.34
N SER A 63 -7.26 -11.25 0.07
CA SER A 63 -7.78 -10.18 -0.79
C SER A 63 -6.79 -9.03 -0.91
N PHE A 64 -6.13 -8.67 0.20
CA PHE A 64 -5.13 -7.61 0.21
C PHE A 64 -3.93 -7.94 -0.68
N ARG A 65 -3.40 -9.17 -0.59
CA ARG A 65 -2.32 -9.65 -1.46
C ARG A 65 -2.69 -9.59 -2.93
N ARG A 66 -3.93 -9.96 -3.30
CA ARG A 66 -4.39 -9.88 -4.70
C ARG A 66 -4.42 -8.44 -5.21
N GLN A 67 -4.82 -7.47 -4.38
CA GLN A 67 -4.74 -6.07 -4.76
C GLN A 67 -3.30 -5.63 -5.00
N ILE A 68 -2.42 -5.89 -4.04
CA ILE A 68 -1.00 -5.51 -4.16
C ILE A 68 -0.40 -6.15 -5.40
N GLN A 69 -0.62 -7.44 -5.63
CA GLN A 69 -0.12 -8.13 -6.82
C GLN A 69 -0.67 -7.55 -8.12
N ALA A 70 -1.97 -7.21 -8.17
CA ALA A 70 -2.53 -6.54 -9.34
C ALA A 70 -1.87 -5.17 -9.61
N MET A 71 -1.47 -4.45 -8.55
CA MET A 71 -0.71 -3.20 -8.68
C MET A 71 0.73 -3.47 -9.15
N GLU A 72 1.39 -4.49 -8.62
CA GLU A 72 2.75 -4.92 -9.03
C GLU A 72 2.81 -5.26 -10.53
N ASP A 73 1.72 -5.79 -11.11
CA ASP A 73 1.62 -6.11 -12.54
C ASP A 73 1.52 -4.88 -13.47
N VAL A 74 1.37 -3.66 -12.92
CA VAL A 74 1.29 -2.38 -13.66
C VAL A 74 2.55 -1.54 -13.45
N GLU A 75 3.66 -2.05 -13.99
CA GLU A 75 5.04 -1.56 -13.75
C GLU A 75 5.31 -0.11 -14.19
N ASP A 76 4.50 0.46 -15.08
CA ASP A 76 4.66 1.86 -15.50
C ASP A 76 4.26 2.85 -14.39
N VAL A 77 3.38 2.44 -13.47
CA VAL A 77 2.90 3.27 -12.35
C VAL A 77 3.44 2.78 -11.01
N PHE A 78 3.40 1.47 -10.76
CA PHE A 78 3.82 0.88 -9.49
C PHE A 78 5.10 0.08 -9.64
N ARG A 79 6.14 0.51 -8.95
CA ARG A 79 7.47 -0.08 -8.98
C ARG A 79 7.80 -0.65 -7.62
N THR A 80 8.10 -1.94 -7.57
CA THR A 80 8.41 -2.62 -6.31
C THR A 80 9.82 -2.31 -5.86
N ALA A 81 9.94 -1.71 -4.68
CA ALA A 81 11.22 -1.48 -4.02
C ALA A 81 10.98 -1.20 -2.53
N ASP A 82 11.97 -1.47 -1.69
CA ASP A 82 11.97 -1.10 -0.28
C ASP A 82 12.60 0.29 -0.03
N ASN A 83 12.73 1.11 -1.08
CA ASN A 83 13.33 2.44 -1.05
C ASN A 83 12.74 3.34 -2.15
N GLU A 84 12.70 4.66 -1.91
CA GLU A 84 12.12 5.63 -2.85
C GLU A 84 12.95 5.85 -4.12
N ALA A 85 14.23 5.48 -4.13
CA ALA A 85 15.09 5.70 -5.29
C ALA A 85 14.79 4.72 -6.43
N GLU A 86 14.30 3.54 -6.10
CA GLU A 86 14.10 2.43 -7.03
C GLU A 86 12.62 2.10 -7.27
N GLY A 87 11.71 2.56 -6.39
CA GLY A 87 10.28 2.30 -6.55
C GLY A 87 9.39 3.07 -5.59
N ASN A 88 8.11 2.73 -5.60
CA ASN A 88 7.04 3.42 -4.87
C ASN A 88 6.04 2.49 -4.17
N LEU A 89 6.26 1.17 -4.22
CA LEU A 89 5.40 0.17 -3.61
C LEU A 89 6.24 -0.86 -2.85
N TRP A 90 6.03 -0.94 -1.54
CA TRP A 90 6.60 -1.98 -0.68
C TRP A 90 5.49 -2.74 0.04
N PHE A 91 5.60 -4.07 0.13
CA PHE A 91 4.65 -4.90 0.85
C PHE A 91 5.31 -5.77 1.92
N LEU A 92 5.12 -5.37 3.18
CA LEU A 92 5.56 -6.12 4.35
C LEU A 92 4.56 -7.26 4.66
N VAL A 93 5.04 -8.50 4.65
CA VAL A 93 4.26 -9.67 5.07
C VAL A 93 4.81 -10.24 6.37
N GLN A 94 3.97 -10.25 7.41
CA GLN A 94 4.32 -10.82 8.71
C GLN A 94 3.86 -12.27 8.81
N GLU A 95 4.81 -13.21 8.87
CA GLU A 95 4.51 -14.62 9.08
C GLU A 95 3.82 -14.82 10.44
N GLY A 96 2.69 -15.55 10.44
CA GLY A 96 1.86 -15.79 11.62
C GLY A 96 1.05 -14.58 12.10
N GLY A 97 1.14 -13.45 11.38
CA GLY A 97 0.41 -12.24 11.71
C GLY A 97 -1.10 -12.43 11.56
N THR A 98 -1.86 -12.22 12.62
CA THR A 98 -3.33 -12.33 12.65
C THR A 98 -4.00 -10.96 12.58
N HIS A 99 -5.33 -10.93 12.38
CA HIS A 99 -6.09 -9.69 12.37
C HIS A 99 -6.26 -9.11 13.79
N SER A 100 -5.24 -8.43 14.29
CA SER A 100 -5.21 -7.88 15.64
C SER A 100 -4.60 -6.46 15.71
N GLY A 101 -4.96 -5.74 16.77
CA GLY A 101 -4.39 -4.42 17.04
C GLY A 101 -2.88 -4.47 17.30
N GLU A 102 -2.36 -5.53 17.90
CA GLU A 102 -0.92 -5.70 18.16
C GLU A 102 -0.12 -5.71 16.85
N TYR A 103 -0.50 -6.57 15.90
CA TYR A 103 0.16 -6.61 14.59
C TYR A 103 -0.04 -5.31 13.81
N ALA A 104 -1.23 -4.71 13.86
CA ALA A 104 -1.46 -3.40 13.25
C ALA A 104 -0.51 -2.31 13.79
N PHE A 105 -0.25 -2.29 15.11
CA PHE A 105 0.73 -1.38 15.71
C PHE A 105 2.16 -1.69 15.27
N GLN A 106 2.54 -2.96 15.14
CA GLN A 106 3.87 -3.35 14.64
C GLN A 106 4.07 -2.89 13.19
N TYR A 107 3.06 -3.05 12.32
CA TYR A 107 3.11 -2.58 10.94
C TYR A 107 3.25 -1.08 10.86
N PHE A 108 2.47 -0.35 11.67
CA PHE A 108 2.56 1.11 11.77
C PHE A 108 3.96 1.55 12.26
N TYR A 109 4.50 0.92 13.30
CA TYR A 109 5.84 1.22 13.80
C TYR A 109 6.91 1.00 12.72
N ASN A 110 6.85 -0.13 12.02
CA ASN A 110 7.79 -0.44 10.94
C ASN A 110 7.68 0.56 9.77
N GLY A 111 6.46 0.91 9.37
CA GLY A 111 6.21 1.93 8.33
C GLY A 111 6.74 3.30 8.74
N MET A 112 6.52 3.73 9.98
CA MET A 112 7.06 5.00 10.50
C MET A 112 8.59 5.02 10.54
N CYS A 113 9.23 3.93 10.96
CA CYS A 113 10.70 3.81 10.92
C CYS A 113 11.25 3.81 9.49
N TRP A 114 10.47 3.32 8.54
CA TRP A 114 10.84 3.32 7.12
C TRP A 114 10.78 4.74 6.53
N ILE A 115 9.68 5.47 6.77
CA ILE A 115 9.43 6.83 6.25
C ILE A 115 10.38 7.85 6.91
N TRP A 116 10.56 7.77 8.23
CA TRP A 116 11.20 8.83 9.02
C TRP A 116 12.66 8.51 9.33
N LYS A 117 13.50 8.54 8.30
CA LYS A 117 14.96 8.39 8.41
C LYS A 117 15.69 9.73 8.51
#